data_AF-A0AAE0DZR3-F1
#
_entry.id   AF-A0AAE0DZR3-F1
#
_cell.length_a   1.000
_cell.length_b   1.000
_cell.length_c   1.000
_cell.angle_alpha   90.00
_cell.angle_beta   90.00
_cell.angle_gamma   90.00
#
_symmetry.space_group_name_H-M   'P 1'
#
loop_
_entity.id
_entity.type
_entity.pdbx_description
1 polymer ?
#
loop_
_entity_poly.entity_id
_entity_poly.type
_entity_poly.pdbx_seq_one_letter_code
_entity_poly.pdbx_strand_id
1 'polypeptide(L)'
;MANRALNGFNYIRNGLNISHLFFTDDSLFFSKATDSDCATIRRILDVYVTASGQAINFDKSIVFVSRSIPLREGIRLASIIGVWLVRCHKRYLGLPSLNCRNKRQLFNVIKDRVLAKIKGWRSKILSIGGKEIFLKAVVQAIPTYTIGLFRLPEGLLGELHKHCNRFWWELQRRARRCIGASGLECELIK
;
A
#
# COMPACT_ATOMS: atom_id res chain seq x y z
N MET A 1 -7.35 -33.86 -7.74
CA MET A 1 -6.05 -34.38 -7.25
C MET A 1 -5.07 -33.21 -7.14
N ALA A 2 -4.94 -32.63 -5.93
CA ALA A 2 -4.11 -31.44 -5.72
C ALA A 2 -2.64 -31.85 -5.58
N ASN A 3 -1.91 -31.88 -6.69
CA ASN A 3 -0.46 -32.01 -6.65
C ASN A 3 0.11 -30.76 -5.96
N ARG A 4 0.58 -30.92 -4.72
CA ARG A 4 1.25 -29.86 -3.94
C ARG A 4 2.65 -29.60 -4.52
N ALA A 5 2.71 -29.10 -5.75
CA ALA A 5 3.97 -28.86 -6.46
C ALA A 5 4.71 -27.63 -5.91
N LEU A 6 4.01 -26.70 -5.25
CA LEU A 6 4.60 -25.50 -4.64
C LEU A 6 4.49 -25.55 -3.11
N ASN A 7 5.62 -25.29 -2.45
CA ASN A 7 5.65 -25.10 -1.01
C ASN A 7 5.29 -23.64 -0.70
N GLY A 8 4.00 -23.36 -0.52
CA GLY A 8 3.55 -22.02 -0.17
C GLY A 8 3.98 -21.54 1.23
N PHE A 9 3.49 -20.34 1.58
CA PHE A 9 3.71 -19.69 2.86
C PHE A 9 2.63 -20.07 3.87
N ASN A 10 3.05 -20.38 5.09
CA ASN A 10 2.13 -20.59 6.22
C ASN A 10 2.56 -19.71 7.40
N TYR A 11 1.62 -18.90 7.88
CA TYR A 11 1.84 -17.99 9.00
C TYR A 11 1.48 -18.62 10.36
N ILE A 12 0.57 -19.60 10.38
CA ILE A 12 0.00 -20.19 11.61
C ILE A 12 0.33 -21.69 11.64
N ARG A 13 0.67 -22.24 12.82
CA ARG A 13 0.87 -23.69 12.97
C ARG A 13 -0.45 -24.40 12.63
N ASN A 14 -0.45 -25.26 11.60
CA ASN A 14 -1.62 -25.88 10.98
C ASN A 14 -2.58 -24.93 10.21
N GLY A 15 -2.10 -23.74 9.84
CA GLY A 15 -2.87 -22.80 9.01
C GLY A 15 -2.94 -23.20 7.54
N LEU A 16 -3.70 -22.43 6.77
CA LEU A 16 -3.75 -22.53 5.30
C LEU A 16 -2.37 -22.24 4.70
N ASN A 17 -1.92 -23.14 3.83
CA ASN A 17 -0.72 -22.93 3.04
C ASN A 17 -1.07 -22.11 1.80
N ILE A 18 -0.68 -20.83 1.79
CA ILE A 18 -0.98 -19.90 0.71
C ILE A 18 0.16 -19.94 -0.31
N SER A 19 -0.11 -20.40 -1.53
CA SER A 19 0.87 -20.42 -2.62
C SER A 19 0.66 -19.30 -3.65
N HIS A 20 -0.52 -18.69 -3.71
CA HIS A 20 -0.82 -17.63 -4.66
C HIS A 20 -1.95 -16.73 -4.17
N LEU A 21 -1.96 -15.49 -4.66
CA LEU A 21 -3.03 -14.51 -4.49
C LEU A 21 -3.26 -13.84 -5.84
N PHE A 22 -4.50 -13.89 -6.34
CA PHE A 22 -4.88 -13.28 -7.60
C PHE A 22 -5.82 -12.11 -7.34
N PHE A 23 -5.53 -10.96 -7.95
CA PHE A 23 -6.43 -9.82 -7.96
C PHE A 23 -6.39 -9.19 -9.34
N THR A 24 -7.52 -9.23 -10.06
CA THR A 24 -7.64 -8.72 -11.43
C THR A 24 -6.51 -9.24 -12.33
N ASP A 25 -5.64 -8.34 -12.77
CA ASP A 25 -4.47 -8.53 -13.61
C ASP A 25 -3.18 -8.77 -12.81
N ASP A 26 -3.18 -8.52 -11.50
CA ASP A 26 -2.05 -8.70 -10.61
C ASP A 26 -2.07 -10.10 -9.96
N SER A 27 -0.99 -10.84 -10.16
CA SER A 27 -0.79 -12.18 -9.60
C SER A 27 0.43 -12.21 -8.68
N LEU A 28 0.25 -12.69 -7.45
CA LEU A 28 1.32 -12.84 -6.46
C LEU A 28 1.51 -14.32 -6.14
N PHE A 29 2.75 -14.81 -6.27
CA PHE A 29 3.11 -16.18 -5.93
C PHE A 29 3.97 -16.24 -4.68
N PHE A 30 3.73 -17.25 -3.85
CA PHE A 30 4.49 -17.55 -2.64
C PHE A 30 5.05 -18.96 -2.75
N SER A 31 6.37 -19.08 -2.61
CA SER A 31 7.06 -20.36 -2.59
C SER A 31 8.25 -20.34 -1.65
N LYS A 32 8.83 -21.52 -1.40
CA LYS A 32 10.18 -21.59 -0.84
C LYS A 32 11.18 -21.09 -1.89
N ALA A 33 12.30 -20.57 -1.39
CA ALA A 33 13.41 -20.11 -2.21
C ALA A 33 14.30 -21.28 -2.65
N THR A 34 13.71 -22.22 -3.39
CA THR A 34 14.39 -23.41 -3.91
C THR A 34 14.32 -23.39 -5.43
N ASP A 35 15.36 -23.93 -6.09
CA ASP A 35 15.41 -23.98 -7.56
C ASP A 35 14.22 -24.80 -8.13
N SER A 36 13.81 -25.86 -7.43
CA SER A 36 12.65 -26.69 -7.79
C SER A 36 11.34 -25.90 -7.82
N ASP A 37 11.11 -25.05 -6.82
CA ASP A 37 9.87 -24.29 -6.70
C ASP A 37 9.86 -23.17 -7.75
N CYS A 38 11.00 -22.52 -7.98
CA CYS A 38 11.14 -21.51 -9.04
C CYS A 38 10.92 -22.11 -10.45
N ALA A 39 11.48 -23.28 -10.73
CA ALA A 39 11.25 -23.99 -11.99
C ALA A 39 9.77 -24.41 -12.15
N THR A 40 9.12 -24.80 -11.05
CA THR A 40 7.70 -25.14 -11.04
C THR A 40 6.84 -23.90 -11.34
N ILE A 41 7.15 -22.75 -10.74
CA ILE A 41 6.47 -21.47 -11.05
C ILE A 41 6.64 -21.15 -12.53
N ARG A 42 7.88 -21.23 -13.06
CA ARG A 42 8.13 -20.97 -14.48
C ARG A 42 7.28 -21.86 -15.38
N ARG A 43 7.23 -23.16 -15.09
CA ARG A 43 6.40 -24.12 -15.83
C ARG A 43 4.91 -23.78 -15.75
N ILE A 44 4.41 -23.37 -14.58
CA ILE A 44 3.00 -22.96 -14.42
C ILE A 44 2.69 -21.74 -15.30
N LEU A 45 3.60 -20.77 -15.32
CA LEU A 45 3.48 -19.57 -16.16
C LEU A 45 3.49 -19.93 -17.66
N ASP A 46 4.38 -20.82 -18.09
CA ASP A 46 4.46 -21.25 -19.49
C ASP A 46 3.20 -22.03 -19.93
N VAL A 47 2.67 -22.90 -19.05
CA VAL A 47 1.40 -23.61 -19.27
C VAL A 47 0.24 -22.61 -19.35
N TYR A 48 0.21 -21.61 -18.47
CA TYR A 48 -0.81 -20.56 -18.48
C TYR A 48 -0.80 -19.77 -19.78
N VAL A 49 0.37 -19.33 -20.26
CA VAL A 49 0.53 -18.61 -21.53
C VAL A 49 0.01 -19.45 -22.69
N THR A 50 0.39 -20.73 -22.73
CA THR A 50 -0.01 -21.66 -23.79
C THR A 50 -1.52 -21.93 -23.78
N ALA A 51 -2.12 -22.11 -22.60
CA ALA A 51 -3.53 -22.43 -22.46
C ALA A 51 -4.47 -21.22 -22.63
N SER A 52 -4.06 -20.04 -22.16
CA SER A 52 -4.87 -18.82 -22.21
C SER A 52 -4.66 -18.00 -23.49
N GLY A 53 -3.52 -18.19 -24.17
CA GLY A 53 -3.07 -17.31 -25.26
C GLY A 53 -2.63 -15.91 -24.79
N GLN A 54 -2.57 -15.66 -23.48
CA GLN A 54 -2.13 -14.37 -22.93
C GLN A 54 -0.61 -14.31 -22.78
N ALA A 55 -0.04 -13.13 -23.01
CA ALA A 55 1.38 -12.87 -22.75
C ALA A 55 1.60 -12.31 -21.33
N ILE A 56 2.58 -12.86 -20.62
CA ILE A 56 3.01 -12.34 -19.32
C ILE A 56 3.97 -11.17 -19.54
N ASN A 57 3.74 -10.08 -18.83
CA ASN A 57 4.66 -8.95 -18.83
C ASN A 57 5.80 -9.19 -17.82
N PHE A 58 6.92 -9.73 -18.30
CA PHE A 58 8.10 -10.00 -17.48
C PHE A 58 8.80 -8.72 -16.98
N ASP A 59 8.62 -7.58 -17.65
CA ASP A 59 9.19 -6.29 -17.23
C ASP A 59 8.47 -5.71 -16.01
N LYS A 60 7.16 -5.94 -15.91
CA LYS A 60 6.35 -5.58 -14.74
C LYS A 60 6.45 -6.61 -13.62
N SER A 61 6.81 -7.85 -13.95
CA SER A 61 6.95 -8.94 -13.00
C SER A 61 8.26 -8.84 -12.23
N ILE A 62 8.21 -9.04 -10.93
CA ILE A 62 9.39 -8.94 -10.06
C ILE A 62 9.43 -10.09 -9.06
N VAL A 63 10.63 -10.52 -8.72
CA VAL A 63 10.85 -11.46 -7.61
C VAL A 63 11.37 -10.71 -6.39
N PHE A 64 10.79 -11.02 -5.24
CA PHE A 64 11.24 -10.56 -3.95
C PHE A 64 11.63 -11.76 -3.10
N VAL A 65 12.83 -11.71 -2.51
CA VAL A 65 13.35 -12.75 -1.62
C VAL A 65 13.48 -12.22 -0.19
N SER A 66 13.35 -13.13 0.79
CA SER A 66 13.55 -12.82 2.20
C SER A 66 14.97 -12.30 2.47
N ARG A 67 15.11 -11.52 3.55
CA ARG A 67 16.39 -10.93 3.96
C ARG A 67 17.45 -11.97 4.30
N SER A 68 17.03 -13.17 4.67
CA SER A 68 17.91 -14.29 5.02
C SER A 68 18.64 -14.87 3.81
N ILE A 69 18.16 -14.61 2.59
CA ILE A 69 18.73 -15.17 1.36
C ILE A 69 19.80 -14.21 0.82
N PRO A 70 21.04 -14.67 0.58
CA PRO A 70 22.10 -13.87 -0.03
C PRO A 70 21.68 -13.33 -1.40
N LEU A 71 22.17 -12.14 -1.76
CA LEU A 71 21.81 -11.50 -3.04
C LEU A 71 22.15 -12.38 -4.25
N ARG A 72 23.30 -13.07 -4.21
CA ARG A 72 23.74 -13.99 -5.28
C ARG A 72 22.72 -15.10 -5.52
N GLU A 73 22.19 -15.68 -4.46
CA GLU A 73 21.18 -16.73 -4.54
C GLU A 73 19.85 -16.17 -5.02
N GLY A 74 19.44 -15.01 -4.52
CA GLY A 74 18.25 -14.31 -5.02
C GLY A 74 18.32 -14.02 -6.53
N ILE A 75 19.48 -13.61 -7.04
CA ILE A 75 19.69 -13.36 -8.48
C ILE A 75 19.55 -14.68 -9.25
N ARG A 76 20.15 -15.77 -8.76
CA ARG A 76 20.02 -17.09 -9.38
C ARG A 76 18.56 -17.51 -9.50
N LEU A 77 17.79 -17.39 -8.41
CA LEU A 77 16.37 -17.76 -8.37
C LEU A 77 15.53 -16.89 -9.30
N ALA A 78 15.81 -15.58 -9.36
CA ALA A 78 15.13 -14.66 -10.25
C ALA A 78 15.42 -14.97 -11.74
N SER A 79 16.67 -15.35 -12.06
CA SER A 79 17.05 -15.79 -13.41
C SER A 79 16.33 -17.06 -13.87
N ILE A 80 16.04 -18.00 -12.96
CA ILE A 80 15.27 -19.22 -13.29
C ILE A 80 13.84 -18.86 -13.75
N ILE A 81 13.23 -17.87 -13.09
CA ILE A 81 11.87 -17.41 -13.44
C ILE A 81 11.90 -16.48 -14.66
N GLY A 82 13.02 -15.80 -14.91
CA GLY A 82 13.21 -14.85 -15.99
C GLY A 82 12.71 -13.44 -15.67
N VAL A 83 12.83 -13.01 -14.41
CA VAL A 83 12.37 -11.69 -13.93
C VAL A 83 13.44 -10.99 -13.10
N TRP A 84 13.26 -9.68 -12.89
CA TRP A 84 14.19 -8.89 -12.10
C TRP A 84 14.06 -9.17 -10.60
N LEU A 85 15.20 -9.30 -9.93
CA LEU A 85 15.25 -9.35 -8.47
C LEU A 85 15.11 -7.94 -7.90
N VAL A 86 14.13 -7.75 -7.02
CA VAL A 86 13.95 -6.50 -6.30
C VAL A 86 14.06 -6.74 -4.80
N ARG A 87 14.89 -5.93 -4.13
CA ARG A 87 15.08 -6.01 -2.67
C ARG A 87 13.88 -5.54 -1.86
N CYS A 88 12.95 -4.85 -2.49
CA CYS A 88 11.68 -4.48 -1.90
C CYS A 88 10.63 -4.23 -2.98
N HIS A 89 9.51 -4.94 -2.90
CA HIS A 89 8.32 -4.61 -3.67
C HIS A 89 7.79 -3.24 -3.21
N LYS A 90 7.65 -2.27 -4.11
CA LYS A 90 7.22 -0.92 -3.71
C LYS A 90 5.72 -0.82 -3.45
N ARG A 91 4.86 -1.41 -4.30
CA ARG A 91 3.39 -1.30 -4.17
C ARG A 91 2.63 -2.51 -4.69
N TYR A 92 1.69 -3.06 -3.92
CA TYR A 92 0.70 -4.04 -4.37
C TYR A 92 -0.69 -3.47 -4.08
N LEU A 93 -1.62 -3.46 -5.05
CA LEU A 93 -2.96 -2.85 -4.91
C LEU A 93 -2.95 -1.38 -4.48
N GLY A 94 -1.96 -0.61 -4.95
CA GLY A 94 -1.81 0.80 -4.59
C GLY A 94 -1.37 1.04 -3.13
N LEU A 95 -1.19 -0.03 -2.34
CA LEU A 95 -0.63 0.00 -1.01
C LEU A 95 0.86 -0.23 -1.05
N PRO A 96 1.62 0.48 -0.23
CA PRO A 96 3.03 0.21 -0.13
C PRO A 96 3.27 -1.19 0.50
N SER A 97 4.19 -1.99 -0.05
CA SER A 97 4.52 -3.29 0.57
C SER A 97 5.38 -3.10 1.82
N LEU A 98 4.96 -3.72 2.92
CA LEU A 98 5.55 -3.55 4.26
C LEU A 98 7.01 -4.00 4.38
N ASN A 99 7.51 -4.78 3.42
CA ASN A 99 8.82 -5.42 3.53
C ASN A 99 9.99 -4.50 3.14
N CYS A 100 9.73 -3.21 2.93
CA CYS A 100 10.75 -2.21 2.66
C CYS A 100 11.51 -1.79 3.92
N ARG A 101 12.83 -1.57 3.78
CA ARG A 101 13.73 -1.08 4.84
C ARG A 101 13.25 0.21 5.51
N ASN A 102 12.45 1.02 4.81
CA ASN A 102 12.04 2.33 5.28
C ASN A 102 10.52 2.44 5.44
N LYS A 103 10.01 1.90 6.55
CA LYS A 103 8.59 2.04 6.95
C LYS A 103 8.16 3.52 6.99
N ARG A 104 9.06 4.46 7.30
CA ARG A 104 8.71 5.89 7.29
C ARG A 104 8.43 6.42 5.89
N GLN A 105 9.25 6.06 4.90
CA GLN A 105 8.99 6.41 3.49
C GLN A 105 7.68 5.80 3.00
N LEU A 106 7.39 4.57 3.43
CA LEU A 106 6.14 3.87 3.16
C LEU A 106 4.92 4.73 3.55
N PHE A 107 4.94 5.20 4.78
CA PHE A 107 3.86 5.98 5.38
C PHE A 107 3.85 7.44 4.91
N ASN A 108 4.99 8.00 4.49
CA ASN A 108 5.05 9.31 3.86
C ASN A 108 4.25 9.37 2.55
N VAL A 109 4.21 8.29 1.76
CA VAL A 109 3.36 8.24 0.55
C VAL A 109 1.89 8.49 0.87
N ILE A 110 1.41 7.98 2.00
CA ILE A 110 0.03 8.17 2.44
C ILE A 110 -0.19 9.61 2.88
N LYS A 111 0.75 10.17 3.65
CA LYS A 111 0.75 11.59 4.00
C LYS A 111 0.71 12.47 2.76
N ASP A 112 1.54 12.19 1.76
CA ASP A 112 1.61 12.97 0.53
C ASP A 112 0.30 12.90 -0.26
N ARG A 113 -0.36 11.73 -0.29
CA ARG A 113 -1.69 11.59 -0.91
C ARG A 113 -2.75 12.43 -0.20
N VAL A 114 -2.78 12.39 1.14
CA VAL A 114 -3.69 13.21 1.96
C VAL A 114 -3.42 14.69 1.72
N LEU A 115 -2.15 15.11 1.74
CA LEU A 115 -1.75 16.49 1.50
C LEU A 115 -2.07 16.96 0.09
N ALA A 116 -1.91 16.11 -0.92
CA ALA A 116 -2.27 16.44 -2.29
C ALA A 116 -3.77 16.72 -2.42
N LYS A 117 -4.63 15.91 -1.76
CA LYS A 117 -6.07 16.17 -1.71
C LYS A 117 -6.38 17.47 -0.99
N ILE A 118 -5.82 17.70 0.20
CA ILE A 118 -6.04 18.94 0.95
C ILE A 118 -5.61 20.17 0.13
N LYS A 119 -4.41 20.14 -0.48
CA LYS A 119 -3.90 21.23 -1.31
C LYS A 119 -4.77 21.48 -2.55
N GLY A 120 -5.20 20.42 -3.23
CA GLY A 120 -6.05 20.54 -4.42
C GLY A 120 -7.44 21.12 -4.12
N TRP A 121 -7.93 20.98 -2.89
CA TRP A 121 -9.23 21.53 -2.47
C TRP A 121 -9.12 22.85 -1.72
N ARG A 122 -7.92 23.23 -1.27
CA ARG A 122 -7.65 24.51 -0.62
C ARG A 122 -7.87 25.72 -1.55
N SER A 123 -7.72 25.54 -2.86
CA SER A 123 -7.99 26.59 -3.86
C SER A 123 -9.49 26.81 -4.11
N LYS A 124 -10.35 25.88 -3.68
CA LYS A 124 -11.80 25.98 -3.85
C LYS A 124 -12.44 26.62 -2.60
N ILE A 125 -13.40 27.50 -2.83
CA ILE A 125 -14.21 28.07 -1.73
C ILE A 125 -15.24 27.01 -1.34
N LEU A 126 -15.06 26.41 -0.16
CA LEU A 126 -16.00 25.44 0.41
C LEU A 126 -16.76 26.09 1.57
N SER A 127 -18.06 25.81 1.66
CA SER A 127 -18.84 26.10 2.86
C SER A 127 -18.33 25.30 4.06
N ILE A 128 -18.71 25.70 5.28
CA ILE A 128 -18.34 25.00 6.51
C ILE A 128 -18.78 23.52 6.45
N GLY A 129 -20.03 23.26 6.05
CA GLY A 129 -20.53 21.89 5.85
C GLY A 129 -19.80 21.15 4.71
N GLY A 130 -19.48 21.84 3.61
CA GLY A 130 -18.71 21.26 2.51
C GLY A 130 -17.29 20.82 2.91
N LYS A 131 -16.64 21.57 3.82
CA LYS A 131 -15.36 21.17 4.39
C LYS A 131 -15.46 19.94 5.27
N GLU A 132 -16.50 19.85 6.10
CA GLU A 132 -16.69 18.73 7.01
C GLU A 132 -16.89 17.44 6.21
N ILE A 133 -17.79 17.48 5.23
CA ILE A 133 -18.05 16.36 4.33
C ILE A 133 -16.78 15.99 3.57
N PHE A 134 -16.04 16.97 3.04
CA PHE A 134 -14.77 16.70 2.36
C PHE A 134 -13.75 16.00 3.26
N LEU A 135 -13.60 16.47 4.51
CA LEU A 135 -12.64 15.90 5.45
C LEU A 135 -13.01 14.46 5.81
N LYS A 136 -14.29 14.20 6.10
CA LYS A 136 -14.79 12.87 6.49
C LYS A 136 -14.83 11.89 5.30
N ALA A 137 -15.40 12.30 4.17
CA ALA A 137 -15.64 11.40 3.05
C ALA A 137 -14.38 11.15 2.20
N VAL A 138 -13.50 12.15 2.05
CA VAL A 138 -12.36 12.05 1.12
C VAL A 138 -11.05 11.92 1.87
N VAL A 139 -10.78 12.82 2.82
CA VAL A 139 -9.48 12.87 3.49
C VAL A 139 -9.30 11.72 4.47
N GLN A 140 -10.31 11.42 5.30
CA GLN A 140 -10.25 10.33 6.27
C GLN A 140 -10.32 8.94 5.62
N ALA A 141 -10.98 8.78 4.47
CA ALA A 141 -11.07 7.47 3.79
C ALA A 141 -9.69 6.87 3.44
N ILE A 142 -8.72 7.71 3.07
CA ILE A 142 -7.37 7.29 2.69
C ILE A 142 -6.60 6.63 3.85
N PRO A 143 -6.41 7.27 5.01
CA PRO A 143 -5.77 6.64 6.16
C PRO A 143 -6.61 5.50 6.74
N THR A 144 -7.95 5.58 6.75
CA THR A 144 -8.82 4.50 7.28
C THR A 144 -8.55 3.16 6.60
N TYR A 145 -8.47 3.14 5.27
CA TYR A 145 -8.13 1.93 4.52
C TYR A 145 -6.76 1.36 4.92
N THR A 146 -5.77 2.23 5.14
CA THR A 146 -4.43 1.78 5.55
C THR A 146 -4.40 1.29 6.99
N ILE A 147 -5.11 1.95 7.91
CA ILE A 147 -5.16 1.59 9.33
C ILE A 147 -5.77 0.19 9.51
N GLY A 148 -6.77 -0.17 8.70
CA GLY A 148 -7.36 -1.51 8.72
C GLY A 148 -6.38 -2.63 8.33
N LEU A 149 -5.30 -2.31 7.62
CA LEU A 149 -4.31 -3.28 7.15
C LEU A 149 -3.01 -3.22 7.96
N PHE A 150 -2.62 -2.05 8.44
CA PHE A 150 -1.32 -1.81 9.07
C PHE A 150 -1.43 -0.93 10.32
N ARG A 151 -0.61 -1.25 11.34
CA ARG A 151 -0.43 -0.36 12.49
C ARG A 151 0.42 0.85 12.08
N LEU A 152 -0.21 2.03 12.04
CA LEU A 152 0.48 3.29 11.74
C LEU A 152 1.34 3.76 12.93
N PRO A 153 2.49 4.43 12.67
CA PRO A 153 3.24 5.10 13.72
C PRO A 153 2.46 6.31 14.25
N GLU A 154 2.42 6.49 15.57
CA GLU A 154 1.69 7.59 16.22
C GLU A 154 2.14 8.97 15.72
N GLY A 155 3.43 9.15 15.44
CA GLY A 155 3.96 10.39 14.88
C GLY A 155 3.34 10.77 13.52
N LEU A 156 3.08 9.78 12.65
CA LEU A 156 2.42 10.01 11.37
C LEU A 156 0.96 10.43 11.57
N LEU A 157 0.24 9.76 12.46
CA LEU A 157 -1.15 10.08 12.76
C LEU A 157 -1.27 11.51 13.30
N GLY A 158 -0.36 11.89 14.22
CA GLY A 158 -0.27 13.26 14.72
C GLY A 158 0.01 14.29 13.63
N GLU A 159 0.89 14.00 12.67
CA GLU A 159 1.13 14.87 11.50
C GLU A 159 -0.14 15.02 10.63
N LEU A 160 -0.84 13.91 10.33
CA LEU A 160 -2.08 13.94 9.56
C LEU A 160 -3.15 14.79 10.26
N HIS A 161 -3.35 14.59 11.56
CA HIS A 161 -4.28 15.39 12.35
C HIS A 161 -3.93 16.88 12.33
N LYS A 162 -2.64 17.24 12.45
CA LYS A 162 -2.19 18.64 12.34
C LYS A 162 -2.55 19.25 10.98
N HIS A 163 -2.44 18.50 9.89
CA HIS A 163 -2.80 18.98 8.56
C HIS A 163 -4.32 19.13 8.37
N CYS A 164 -5.10 18.18 8.86
CA CYS A 164 -6.58 18.27 8.87
C CYS A 164 -7.06 19.48 9.69
N ASN A 165 -6.54 19.66 10.90
CA ASN A 165 -6.88 20.78 11.78
C ASN A 165 -6.50 22.12 11.12
N ARG A 166 -5.34 22.21 10.48
CA ARG A 166 -4.93 23.41 9.77
C ARG A 166 -5.91 23.76 8.64
N PHE A 167 -6.31 22.78 7.83
CA PHE A 167 -7.28 22.99 6.75
C PHE A 167 -8.65 23.43 7.26
N TRP A 168 -9.10 22.87 8.38
CA TRP A 168 -10.34 23.27 9.05
C TRP A 168 -10.28 24.75 9.43
N TRP A 169 -9.27 25.13 10.22
CA TRP A 169 -9.13 26.48 10.80
C TRP A 169 -8.61 27.56 9.84
N GLU A 170 -8.12 27.21 8.64
CA GLU A 170 -7.53 28.18 7.70
C GLU A 170 -8.50 29.26 7.19
N LEU A 171 -9.82 29.04 7.28
CA LEU A 171 -10.82 30.07 6.95
C LEU A 171 -11.21 30.97 8.13
N GLN A 172 -10.96 30.56 9.38
CA GLN A 172 -11.18 31.43 10.55
C GLN A 172 -10.31 32.69 10.46
N ARG A 173 -9.12 32.61 9.84
CA ARG A 173 -8.22 33.77 9.66
C ARG A 173 -8.62 34.70 8.52
N ARG A 174 -9.34 34.21 7.51
CA ARG A 174 -9.90 35.07 6.45
C ARG A 174 -11.18 35.77 6.94
N ALA A 175 -12.00 35.10 7.74
CA ALA A 175 -13.17 35.70 8.38
C ALA A 175 -12.80 36.68 9.52
N ARG A 176 -11.75 36.41 10.31
CA ARG A 176 -11.27 37.32 11.38
C ARG A 176 -10.56 38.59 10.88
N ARG A 177 -10.25 38.71 9.58
CA ARG A 177 -9.87 40.02 9.00
C ARG A 177 -11.07 40.93 8.75
N CYS A 178 -12.28 40.40 8.81
CA CYS A 178 -13.50 41.17 8.54
C CYS A 178 -14.44 41.30 9.74
N ILE A 179 -14.30 40.52 10.81
CA ILE A 179 -15.17 40.66 12.00
C ILE A 179 -14.33 40.43 13.26
N GLY A 180 -14.10 41.51 14.00
CA GLY A 180 -13.58 41.47 15.35
C GLY A 180 -14.56 40.78 16.31
N ALA A 181 -14.00 40.22 17.39
CA ALA A 181 -14.69 39.83 18.62
C ALA A 181 -15.98 38.99 18.49
N SER A 182 -15.86 37.68 18.75
CA SER A 182 -16.60 37.05 19.85
C SER A 182 -16.16 35.59 19.97
N GLY A 183 -15.98 35.15 21.22
CA GLY A 183 -15.68 33.77 21.56
C GLY A 183 -16.86 32.86 21.25
N LEU A 184 -16.58 31.58 21.04
CA LEU A 184 -17.45 30.47 21.38
C LEU A 184 -16.60 29.20 21.41
N GLU A 185 -16.86 28.43 22.45
CA GLU A 185 -16.14 27.27 22.94
C GLU A 185 -16.13 26.09 21.97
N CYS A 186 -15.11 25.28 22.18
CA CYS A 186 -14.97 23.93 21.71
C CYS A 186 -16.15 23.06 22.17
N GLU A 187 -16.84 22.45 21.23
CA GLU A 187 -17.38 21.10 21.42
C GLU A 187 -17.35 20.36 20.08
N LEU A 188 -17.29 19.03 20.16
CA LEU A 188 -17.14 18.04 19.08
C LEU A 188 -15.70 17.67 18.68
N ILE A 189 -14.97 17.06 19.61
CA ILE A 189 -14.42 15.70 19.42
C ILE A 189 -14.52 14.96 20.76
N LYS A 190 -15.58 14.15 20.92
CA LYS A 190 -15.61 12.97 21.77
C LYS A 190 -15.97 11.79 20.87
#